data_AF-A0A8T4KN53-F1
#
_entry.id   AF-A0A8T4KN53-F1
#
_cell.length_a   1.000
_cell.length_b   1.000
_cell.length_c   1.000
_cell.angle_alpha   90.00
_cell.angle_beta   90.00
_cell.angle_gamma   90.00
#
_symmetry.space_group_name_H-M   'P 1'
#
loop_
_entity.id
_entity.type
_entity.pdbx_description
1 polymer ?
#
loop_
_entity_poly.entity_id
_entity_poly.type
_entity_poly.pdbx_seq_one_letter_code
_entity_poly.pdbx_strand_id
1 'polypeptide(L)'
;MKKIVFIVLVALIITAAGCAEKKDEKITEITIKGQSYVFSEDIWETLKVPTGSWTKINHILNDSEIQVVFDGTTTDNSYFAVVGYNIAFKLSRFRAWELREINFTTATLDNAIFDKPTVYMKGPNTGANETSVTIDNQTVIVQGTDFKNLTMAGDRLVLVVFGINDIGQI
;
A
#
# COMPACT_ATOMS: atom_id res chain seq x y z
N MET A 1 -24.41 -32.96 -69.34
CA MET A 1 -23.48 -33.47 -68.30
C MET A 1 -23.54 -32.54 -67.09
N LYS A 2 -23.25 -33.09 -65.91
CA LYS A 2 -23.77 -32.71 -64.59
C LYS A 2 -23.33 -31.33 -64.10
N LYS A 3 -24.27 -30.66 -63.40
CA LYS A 3 -24.12 -29.43 -62.60
C LYS A 3 -23.08 -29.65 -61.49
N ILE A 4 -22.20 -28.69 -61.27
CA ILE A 4 -21.44 -28.57 -60.01
C ILE A 4 -21.84 -27.24 -59.40
N VAL A 5 -22.67 -27.34 -58.37
CA VAL A 5 -23.10 -26.26 -57.49
C VAL A 5 -22.06 -26.16 -56.37
N PHE A 6 -21.38 -25.03 -56.27
CA PHE A 6 -20.42 -24.75 -55.20
C PHE A 6 -21.21 -24.17 -54.01
N ILE A 7 -21.59 -25.02 -53.05
CA ILE A 7 -22.11 -24.59 -51.75
C ILE A 7 -20.91 -24.46 -50.82
N VAL A 8 -20.48 -23.23 -50.54
CA VAL A 8 -19.54 -22.95 -49.47
C VAL A 8 -20.36 -22.77 -48.19
N LEU A 9 -20.39 -23.82 -47.38
CA LEU A 9 -20.96 -23.82 -46.03
C LEU A 9 -19.93 -23.20 -45.08
N VAL A 10 -20.00 -21.89 -44.82
CA VAL A 10 -19.23 -21.26 -43.74
C VAL A 10 -20.00 -21.42 -42.44
N ALA A 11 -19.68 -22.48 -41.69
CA ALA A 11 -20.11 -22.60 -40.31
C ALA A 11 -19.27 -21.63 -39.46
N LEU A 12 -19.87 -20.49 -39.10
CA LEU A 12 -19.28 -19.56 -38.15
C LEU A 12 -19.41 -20.18 -36.75
N ILE A 13 -18.33 -20.79 -36.27
CA ILE A 13 -18.24 -21.27 -34.89
C ILE A 13 -18.09 -20.02 -34.02
N ILE A 14 -19.20 -19.57 -33.43
CA ILE A 14 -19.16 -18.62 -32.32
C ILE A 14 -18.67 -19.41 -31.11
N THR A 15 -17.35 -19.48 -30.91
CA THR A 15 -16.83 -19.83 -29.59
C THR A 15 -17.16 -18.66 -28.69
N ALA A 16 -18.24 -18.79 -27.92
CA ALA A 16 -18.39 -18.05 -26.67
C ALA A 16 -17.16 -18.41 -25.83
N ALA A 17 -16.10 -17.61 -25.93
CA ALA A 17 -15.06 -17.59 -24.93
C ALA A 17 -15.77 -17.23 -23.65
N GLY A 18 -16.07 -18.24 -22.84
CA GLY A 18 -16.59 -18.04 -21.50
C GLY A 18 -15.68 -17.01 -20.84
N CYS A 19 -16.28 -15.95 -20.33
CA CYS A 19 -15.67 -15.15 -19.28
C CYS A 19 -15.38 -16.13 -18.13
N ALA A 20 -14.23 -16.79 -18.19
CA ALA A 20 -13.63 -17.37 -17.01
C ALA A 20 -13.33 -16.16 -16.13
N GLU A 21 -14.15 -15.95 -15.11
CA GLU A 21 -13.84 -15.04 -14.01
C GLU A 21 -12.40 -15.35 -13.59
N LYS A 22 -11.51 -14.41 -13.88
CA LYS A 22 -10.11 -14.50 -13.53
C LYS A 22 -10.11 -14.59 -12.01
N LYS A 23 -9.83 -15.78 -11.48
CA LYS A 23 -9.71 -16.02 -10.05
C LYS A 23 -8.74 -14.97 -9.52
N ASP A 24 -9.19 -14.12 -8.60
CA ASP A 24 -8.39 -13.03 -8.03
C ASP A 24 -7.14 -13.62 -7.36
N GLU A 25 -6.05 -13.74 -8.12
CA GLU A 25 -4.77 -14.14 -7.58
C GLU A 25 -4.30 -13.00 -6.67
N LYS A 26 -3.95 -13.36 -5.44
CA LYS A 26 -3.37 -12.42 -4.48
C LYS A 26 -2.12 -11.82 -5.08
N ILE A 27 -2.03 -10.49 -5.08
CA ILE A 27 -0.81 -9.81 -5.49
C ILE A 27 -0.12 -9.30 -4.24
N THR A 28 1.05 -9.85 -3.94
CA THR A 28 1.87 -9.41 -2.79
C THR A 28 3.23 -8.89 -3.24
N GLU A 29 3.45 -8.73 -4.54
CA GLU A 29 4.73 -8.27 -5.08
C GLU A 29 4.47 -7.40 -6.31
N ILE A 30 5.18 -6.28 -6.38
CA ILE A 30 5.18 -5.38 -7.54
C ILE A 30 6.59 -5.01 -7.92
N THR A 31 6.80 -4.72 -9.20
CA THR A 31 8.08 -4.25 -9.71
C THR A 31 7.96 -2.79 -10.13
N ILE A 32 8.74 -1.92 -9.47
CA ILE A 32 8.82 -0.52 -9.82
C ILE A 32 10.24 -0.24 -10.29
N LYS A 33 10.37 0.15 -11.57
CA LYS A 33 11.65 0.56 -12.18
C LYS A 33 12.76 -0.50 -12.00
N GLY A 34 12.38 -1.77 -12.17
CA GLY A 34 13.30 -2.91 -12.07
C GLY A 34 13.61 -3.38 -10.63
N GLN A 35 13.00 -2.76 -9.61
CA GLN A 35 13.10 -3.23 -8.23
C GLN A 35 11.81 -3.89 -7.78
N SER A 36 11.94 -5.06 -7.16
CA SER A 36 10.83 -5.76 -6.52
C SER A 36 10.60 -5.26 -5.09
N TYR A 37 9.32 -5.10 -4.77
CA TYR A 37 8.79 -4.75 -3.45
C TYR A 37 7.73 -5.78 -3.05
N VAL A 38 7.99 -6.48 -1.95
CA VAL A 38 7.07 -7.48 -1.38
C VAL A 38 6.21 -6.82 -0.29
N PHE A 39 4.91 -6.91 -0.45
CA PHE A 39 3.88 -6.44 0.46
C PHE A 39 3.47 -7.56 1.41
N SER A 40 3.13 -7.19 2.64
CA SER A 40 2.75 -8.13 3.69
C SER A 40 1.33 -8.64 3.49
N GLU A 41 0.49 -7.84 2.84
CA GLU A 41 -0.91 -8.16 2.54
C GLU A 41 -1.19 -8.12 1.04
N ASP A 42 -2.36 -8.63 0.66
CA ASP A 42 -2.82 -8.56 -0.73
C ASP A 42 -3.03 -7.10 -1.14
N ILE A 43 -2.40 -6.70 -2.24
CA ILE A 43 -2.42 -5.33 -2.73
C ILE A 43 -3.84 -4.94 -3.15
N TRP A 44 -4.65 -5.87 -3.65
CA TRP A 44 -6.06 -5.60 -3.96
C TRP A 44 -6.86 -5.15 -2.74
N GLU A 45 -6.66 -5.78 -1.59
CA GLU A 45 -7.32 -5.40 -0.35
C GLU A 45 -6.69 -4.14 0.25
N THR A 46 -5.36 -4.02 0.15
CA THR A 46 -4.62 -2.85 0.61
C THR A 46 -5.07 -1.57 -0.08
N LEU A 47 -5.34 -1.61 -1.40
CA LEU A 47 -5.84 -0.46 -2.15
C LEU A 47 -7.23 0.02 -1.69
N LYS A 48 -8.02 -0.85 -1.04
CA LYS A 48 -9.34 -0.49 -0.48
C LYS A 48 -9.24 0.25 0.85
N VAL A 49 -8.07 0.27 1.51
CA VAL A 49 -7.87 1.01 2.76
C VAL A 49 -8.07 2.51 2.50
N PRO A 50 -9.03 3.17 3.20
CA PRO A 50 -9.31 4.59 3.04
C PRO A 50 -8.08 5.46 3.20
N THR A 51 -7.97 6.49 2.35
CA THR A 51 -6.85 7.45 2.39
C THR A 51 -7.38 8.87 2.34
N GLY A 52 -7.12 9.67 3.37
CA GLY A 52 -7.71 11.01 3.51
C GLY A 52 -7.26 12.00 2.44
N SER A 53 -5.95 12.06 2.17
CA SER A 53 -5.40 12.98 1.15
C SER A 53 -4.07 12.49 0.60
N TRP A 54 -4.15 11.65 -0.45
CA TRP A 54 -3.01 11.03 -1.13
C TRP A 54 -1.91 12.03 -1.51
N THR A 55 -2.25 13.15 -2.17
CA THR A 55 -1.26 14.13 -2.64
C THR A 55 -0.50 14.80 -1.49
N LYS A 56 -1.20 15.13 -0.40
CA LYS A 56 -0.58 15.74 0.79
C LYS A 56 0.33 14.77 1.53
N ILE A 57 -0.11 13.52 1.70
CA ILE A 57 0.68 12.47 2.33
C ILE A 57 1.97 12.24 1.54
N ASN A 58 1.84 12.10 0.21
CA ASN A 58 3.00 11.93 -0.67
C ASN A 58 3.95 13.15 -0.54
N HIS A 59 3.41 14.37 -0.58
CA HIS A 59 4.20 15.59 -0.43
C HIS A 59 4.95 15.67 0.92
N ILE A 60 4.28 15.44 2.05
CA ILE A 60 4.92 15.54 3.38
C ILE A 60 5.99 14.47 3.59
N LEU A 61 5.79 13.27 3.08
CA LEU A 61 6.80 12.20 3.18
C LEU A 61 7.87 12.25 2.08
N ASN A 62 7.84 13.28 1.22
CA ASN A 62 8.91 13.60 0.28
C ASN A 62 9.92 14.60 0.86
N ASP A 63 9.52 15.42 1.84
CA ASP A 63 10.39 16.41 2.48
C ASP A 63 11.15 15.75 3.64
N SER A 64 12.47 15.86 3.62
CA SER A 64 13.40 14.93 4.29
C SER A 64 13.36 14.95 5.83
N GLU A 65 13.67 13.79 6.40
CA GLU A 65 13.53 13.33 7.80
C GLU A 65 12.08 12.99 8.21
N ILE A 66 11.85 11.70 8.48
CA ILE A 66 10.55 11.18 8.93
C ILE A 66 10.71 10.60 10.34
N GLN A 67 9.89 11.06 11.28
CA GLN A 67 9.77 10.42 12.58
C GLN A 67 8.61 9.43 12.57
N VAL A 68 8.83 8.22 13.07
CA VAL A 68 7.77 7.22 13.28
C VAL A 68 7.42 7.20 14.76
N VAL A 69 6.20 7.58 15.08
CA VAL A 69 5.67 7.69 16.46
C VAL A 69 4.63 6.62 16.69
N PHE A 70 4.58 6.07 17.90
CA PHE A 70 3.53 5.15 18.30
C PHE A 70 3.18 5.33 19.78
N ASP A 71 1.95 4.93 20.11
CA ASP A 71 1.44 4.94 21.48
C ASP A 71 1.88 3.65 22.21
N GLY A 72 2.64 3.81 23.29
CA GLY A 72 3.61 2.82 23.80
C GLY A 72 3.06 1.61 24.55
N THR A 73 1.87 1.08 24.24
CA THR A 73 1.31 -0.08 24.96
C THR A 73 2.09 -1.37 24.71
N THR A 74 2.23 -2.24 25.73
CA THR A 74 3.07 -3.44 25.64
C THR A 74 2.64 -4.41 24.54
N THR A 75 1.36 -4.46 24.19
CA THR A 75 0.81 -5.36 23.16
C THR A 75 1.08 -4.85 21.75
N ASP A 76 0.76 -3.59 21.45
CA ASP A 76 0.86 -3.05 20.09
C ASP A 76 2.32 -2.74 19.69
N ASN A 77 3.22 -2.52 20.65
CA ASN A 77 4.63 -2.21 20.37
C ASN A 77 5.31 -3.23 19.45
N SER A 78 4.99 -4.52 19.60
CA SER A 78 5.53 -5.57 18.72
C SER A 78 5.04 -5.43 17.27
N TYR A 79 3.78 -5.09 17.09
CA TYR A 79 3.17 -4.86 15.79
C TYR A 79 3.71 -3.59 15.15
N PHE A 80 3.86 -2.52 15.92
CA PHE A 80 4.45 -1.25 15.50
C PHE A 80 5.90 -1.41 15.04
N ALA A 81 6.69 -2.22 15.74
CA ALA A 81 8.07 -2.50 15.31
C ALA A 81 8.10 -3.15 13.93
N VAL A 82 7.23 -4.14 13.68
CA VAL A 82 7.16 -4.85 12.38
C VAL A 82 6.67 -3.91 11.28
N VAL A 83 5.54 -3.22 11.50
CA VAL A 83 4.92 -2.36 10.49
C VAL A 83 5.80 -1.14 10.20
N GLY A 84 6.33 -0.49 11.25
CA GLY A 84 7.26 0.63 11.13
C GLY A 84 8.55 0.25 10.39
N TYR A 85 9.14 -0.91 10.70
CA TYR A 85 10.31 -1.42 9.97
C TYR A 85 10.00 -1.64 8.49
N ASN A 86 8.86 -2.27 8.17
CA ASN A 86 8.47 -2.53 6.78
C ASN A 86 8.27 -1.24 5.99
N ILE A 87 7.64 -0.22 6.59
CA ILE A 87 7.49 1.11 5.98
C ILE A 87 8.88 1.71 5.73
N ALA A 88 9.70 1.83 6.77
CA ALA A 88 11.02 2.46 6.68
C ALA A 88 11.91 1.77 5.63
N PHE A 89 11.92 0.43 5.62
CA PHE A 89 12.70 -0.36 4.67
C PHE A 89 12.26 -0.14 3.21
N LYS A 90 10.96 -0.25 2.92
CA LYS A 90 10.42 -0.08 1.55
C LYS A 90 10.63 1.34 1.03
N LEU A 91 10.35 2.34 1.86
CA LEU A 91 10.50 3.75 1.49
C LEU A 91 11.98 4.11 1.30
N SER A 92 12.87 3.72 2.22
CA SER A 92 14.31 3.98 2.08
C SER A 92 14.88 3.40 0.78
N ARG A 93 14.49 2.17 0.43
CA ARG A 93 14.92 1.54 -0.84
C ARG A 93 14.42 2.27 -2.07
N PHE A 94 13.15 2.65 -2.09
CA PHE A 94 12.56 3.44 -3.17
C PHE A 94 13.27 4.79 -3.34
N ARG A 95 13.65 5.43 -2.25
CA ARG A 95 14.30 6.76 -2.26
C ARG A 95 15.78 6.72 -2.62
N ALA A 96 16.50 5.70 -2.16
CA ALA A 96 17.87 5.47 -2.59
C ALA A 96 17.96 5.36 -4.12
N TRP A 97 16.95 4.75 -4.76
CA TRP A 97 16.83 4.72 -6.22
C TRP A 97 16.56 6.10 -6.83
N GLU A 98 15.77 6.95 -6.18
CA GLU A 98 15.56 8.36 -6.57
C GLU A 98 16.77 9.28 -6.30
N LEU A 99 17.89 8.73 -5.82
CA LEU A 99 19.06 9.47 -5.35
C LEU A 99 18.70 10.46 -4.23
N ARG A 100 17.73 10.09 -3.39
CA ARG A 100 17.30 10.84 -2.22
C ARG A 100 17.51 10.01 -0.97
N GLU A 101 18.18 10.57 0.02
CA GLU A 101 18.30 9.93 1.32
C GLU A 101 17.11 10.33 2.20
N ILE A 102 16.56 9.37 2.94
CA ILE A 102 15.55 9.61 3.97
C ILE A 102 16.04 8.99 5.26
N ASN A 103 16.05 9.79 6.33
CA ASN A 103 16.31 9.34 7.68
C ASN A 103 14.99 9.02 8.37
N PHE A 104 14.90 7.81 8.93
CA PHE A 104 13.81 7.39 9.80
C PHE A 104 14.30 7.38 11.24
N THR A 105 13.59 8.08 12.11
CA THR A 105 13.76 7.96 13.57
C THR A 105 12.51 7.38 14.18
N THR A 106 12.61 6.76 15.36
CA THR A 106 11.45 6.26 16.10
C THR A 106 11.35 6.96 17.45
N ALA A 107 10.13 7.19 17.91
CA ALA A 107 9.87 7.74 19.23
C ALA A 107 8.56 7.17 19.81
N THR A 108 8.49 7.05 21.13
CA THR A 108 7.20 6.92 21.82
C THR A 108 6.47 8.25 21.81
N LEU A 109 5.15 8.23 22.00
CA LEU A 109 4.33 9.45 22.04
C LEU A 109 4.88 10.53 23.00
N ASP A 110 5.31 10.14 24.20
CA ASP A 110 5.86 11.08 25.21
C ASP A 110 7.18 11.76 24.80
N ASN A 111 7.89 11.19 23.83
CA ASN A 111 9.19 11.68 23.34
C ASN A 111 9.13 12.19 21.90
N ALA A 112 7.93 12.20 21.30
CA ALA A 112 7.74 12.60 19.92
C ALA A 112 7.92 14.11 19.75
N ILE A 113 8.55 14.51 18.64
CA ILE A 113 8.72 15.90 18.26
C ILE A 113 7.93 16.12 16.98
N PHE A 114 6.72 16.69 17.13
CA PHE A 114 5.76 16.88 16.04
C PHE A 114 6.05 18.13 15.18
N ASP A 115 7.31 18.58 15.11
CA ASP A 115 7.76 19.68 14.26
C ASP A 115 8.26 19.21 12.88
N LYS A 116 8.39 17.89 12.68
CA LYS A 116 8.80 17.25 11.42
C LYS A 116 7.67 16.39 10.83
N PRO A 117 7.78 16.01 9.54
CA PRO A 117 6.96 14.94 8.98
C PRO A 117 6.95 13.70 9.88
N THR A 118 5.75 13.33 10.35
CA THR A 118 5.57 12.27 11.34
C THR A 118 4.64 11.19 10.79
N VAL A 119 5.00 9.92 10.97
CA VAL A 119 4.10 8.78 10.80
C VAL A 119 3.66 8.32 12.19
N TYR A 120 2.43 8.61 12.57
CA TYR A 120 1.87 8.18 13.84
C TYR A 120 1.05 6.90 13.67
N MET A 121 1.47 5.82 14.35
CA MET A 121 0.79 4.52 14.30
C MET A 121 -0.17 4.33 15.46
N LYS A 122 -1.40 3.92 15.14
CA LYS A 122 -2.42 3.51 16.12
C LYS A 122 -2.89 2.08 15.82
N GLY A 123 -2.83 1.24 16.83
CA GLY A 123 -3.25 -0.16 16.81
C GLY A 123 -4.51 -0.41 17.65
N PRO A 124 -4.96 -1.68 17.72
CA PRO A 124 -6.19 -2.07 18.41
C PRO A 124 -6.21 -1.70 19.89
N ASN A 125 -5.05 -1.72 20.57
CA ASN A 125 -4.95 -1.45 22.00
C ASN A 125 -4.61 0.02 22.30
N THR A 126 -4.45 0.84 21.27
CA THR A 126 -4.01 2.26 21.32
C THR A 126 -5.04 3.19 20.66
N GLY A 127 -6.30 2.74 20.62
CA GLY A 127 -7.44 3.57 20.23
C GLY A 127 -7.62 3.73 18.72
N ALA A 128 -7.14 2.80 17.90
CA ALA A 128 -7.60 2.67 16.52
C ALA A 128 -9.06 2.21 16.50
N ASN A 129 -9.92 3.01 15.88
CA ASN A 129 -11.36 2.73 15.73
C ASN A 129 -11.73 2.35 14.28
N GLU A 130 -10.79 2.47 13.36
CA GLU A 130 -10.93 2.14 11.95
C GLU A 130 -9.58 1.74 11.35
N THR A 131 -9.60 1.31 10.08
CA THR A 131 -8.41 1.04 9.28
C THR A 131 -8.27 2.15 8.25
N SER A 132 -7.26 3.01 8.36
CA SER A 132 -7.10 4.13 7.44
C SER A 132 -5.67 4.70 7.43
N VAL A 133 -5.38 5.46 6.37
CA VAL A 133 -4.19 6.31 6.27
C VAL A 133 -4.66 7.75 6.08
N THR A 134 -4.62 8.54 7.14
CA THR A 134 -5.09 9.92 7.12
C THR A 134 -3.97 10.89 7.43
N ILE A 135 -4.27 12.18 7.40
CA ILE A 135 -3.30 13.23 7.65
C ILE A 135 -3.92 14.31 8.52
N ASP A 136 -3.18 14.72 9.53
CA ASP A 136 -3.46 15.87 10.37
C ASP A 136 -2.19 16.72 10.46
N ASN A 137 -2.22 17.92 9.86
CA ASN A 137 -1.05 18.77 9.66
C ASN A 137 0.13 18.04 8.98
N GLN A 138 1.26 17.88 9.69
CA GLN A 138 2.45 17.16 9.22
C GLN A 138 2.49 15.69 9.69
N THR A 139 1.42 15.24 10.37
CA THR A 139 1.32 13.89 10.91
C THR A 139 0.45 13.03 10.01
N VAL A 140 1.06 12.04 9.38
CA VAL A 140 0.37 10.95 8.71
C VAL A 140 -0.03 9.92 9.75
N ILE A 141 -1.32 9.69 9.90
CA ILE A 141 -1.87 8.73 10.87
C ILE A 141 -2.10 7.42 10.13
N VAL A 142 -1.41 6.37 10.56
CA VAL A 142 -1.58 4.99 10.08
C VAL A 142 -2.28 4.20 11.18
N GLN A 143 -3.51 3.78 10.95
CA GLN A 143 -4.27 3.08 11.97
C GLN A 143 -4.94 1.81 11.49
N GLY A 144 -5.07 0.83 12.38
CA GLY A 144 -5.75 -0.43 12.12
C GLY A 144 -6.36 -1.05 13.37
N THR A 145 -7.57 -1.60 13.23
CA THR A 145 -8.35 -2.20 14.33
C THR A 145 -7.90 -3.60 14.74
N ASP A 146 -6.92 -4.16 14.05
CA ASP A 146 -6.20 -5.38 14.41
C ASP A 146 -4.82 -5.36 13.73
N PHE A 147 -3.99 -6.39 13.98
CA PHE A 147 -2.64 -6.45 13.41
C PHE A 147 -2.64 -6.53 11.88
N LYS A 148 -3.57 -7.29 11.29
CA LYS A 148 -3.68 -7.42 9.84
C LYS A 148 -4.06 -6.08 9.21
N ASN A 149 -5.05 -5.40 9.79
CA ASN A 149 -5.51 -4.09 9.38
C ASN A 149 -4.43 -3.02 9.50
N LEU A 150 -3.65 -3.05 10.58
CA LEU A 150 -2.50 -2.15 10.75
C LEU A 150 -1.43 -2.41 9.68
N THR A 151 -1.18 -3.68 9.37
CA THR A 151 -0.26 -4.07 8.30
C THR A 151 -0.75 -3.59 6.93
N MET A 152 -2.04 -3.78 6.61
CA MET A 152 -2.65 -3.22 5.40
C MET A 152 -2.56 -1.70 5.35
N ALA A 153 -2.77 -1.00 6.47
CA ALA A 153 -2.64 0.46 6.51
C ALA A 153 -1.18 0.90 6.27
N GLY A 154 -0.19 0.18 6.83
CA GLY A 154 1.23 0.44 6.57
C GLY A 154 1.61 0.20 5.11
N ASP A 155 1.14 -0.90 4.52
CA ASP A 155 1.33 -1.20 3.10
C ASP A 155 0.64 -0.17 2.21
N ARG A 156 -0.55 0.31 2.60
CA ARG A 156 -1.26 1.39 1.91
C ARG A 156 -0.45 2.68 1.89
N LEU A 157 0.17 3.05 3.01
CA LEU A 157 1.05 4.22 3.06
C LEU A 157 2.20 4.11 2.05
N VAL A 158 2.82 2.94 1.93
CA VAL A 158 3.91 2.71 0.97
C VAL A 158 3.41 2.88 -0.47
N LEU A 159 2.26 2.29 -0.82
CA LEU A 159 1.65 2.47 -2.15
C LEU A 159 1.36 3.94 -2.45
N VAL A 160 0.87 4.72 -1.48
CA VAL A 160 0.64 6.16 -1.62
C VAL A 160 1.94 6.89 -2.01
N VAL A 161 3.07 6.56 -1.36
CA VAL A 161 4.36 7.18 -1.67
C VAL A 161 4.89 6.74 -3.04
N PHE A 162 4.69 5.47 -3.41
CA PHE A 162 5.05 4.95 -4.73
C PHE A 162 4.21 5.55 -5.87
N GLY A 163 3.13 6.24 -5.51
CA GLY A 163 2.22 6.86 -6.45
C GLY A 163 1.15 5.90 -6.98
N ILE A 164 0.93 4.76 -6.30
CA ILE A 164 0.00 3.71 -6.68
C ILE A 164 -1.29 3.87 -5.86
N ASN A 165 -2.36 4.29 -6.51
CA ASN A 165 -3.68 4.47 -5.88
C ASN A 165 -4.78 3.61 -6.52
N ASP A 166 -4.51 2.97 -7.64
CA ASP A 166 -5.42 2.07 -8.33
C ASP A 166 -4.73 0.84 -8.93
N ILE A 167 -5.53 -0.16 -9.28
CA ILE A 167 -5.13 -1.44 -9.86
C ILE A 167 -4.43 -1.32 -11.22
N GLY A 168 -4.81 -0.34 -12.05
CA GLY A 168 -4.27 -0.15 -13.39
C GLY A 168 -2.86 0.41 -13.43
N GLN A 169 -2.30 0.78 -12.27
CA GLN A 169 -0.95 1.30 -12.10
C GLN A 169 0.07 0.24 -11.69
N ILE A 170 -0.39 -0.99 -11.43
CA ILE A 170 0.41 -2.15 -11.05
C ILE A 170 0.71 -3.00 -12.30
#